data_AF-A0A8C1BG53-F1
#
_entry.id   AF-A0A8C1BG53-F1
#
_cell.length_a   1.000
_cell.length_b   1.000
_cell.length_c   1.000
_cell.angle_alpha   90.00
_cell.angle_beta   90.00
_cell.angle_gamma   90.00
#
_symmetry.space_group_name_H-M   'P 1'
#
loop_
_entity.id
_entity.type
_entity.pdbx_description
1 polymer ?
#
loop_
_entity_poly.entity_id
_entity_poly.type
_entity_poly.pdbx_seq_one_letter_code
_entity_poly.pdbx_strand_id
1 'polypeptide(L)'
;MIKLKSVLLKICCSSLQDLSFLAVKHVFSWMLVQVERPCLTEYLEKVFPPSLLISDDYRTENKVLGVHCLHHIVLIVVSQPSQVLYHALFSHLHTSEAVPIQVVLPCLLDLVSVLEKPPVHFDNVLRHILTHMEMEHKLDLRCVYAKNLVLIIERMGIVIIHHLKRLERVIVGYLEVSDAPEKEARLSILDALQKTLQIAWPRVLRFLVDISSESLPTQLKEQLMTQASHCLLLLDHCSKGKLQVRMTIIILYIESCGYRRK
;
A
#
# COMPACT_ATOMS: atom_id res chain seq x y z
N MET A 1 28.14 -14.06 17.51
CA MET A 1 26.65 -13.99 17.43
C MET A 1 26.06 -14.57 16.14
N ILE A 2 26.57 -14.23 14.94
CA ILE A 2 26.02 -14.69 13.65
C ILE A 2 25.96 -16.23 13.53
N LYS A 3 27.03 -16.94 13.91
CA LYS A 3 27.06 -18.42 13.91
C LYS A 3 26.03 -19.07 14.83
N LEU A 4 25.68 -18.45 15.95
CA LEU A 4 24.72 -19.01 16.92
C LEU A 4 23.29 -18.95 16.36
N LYS A 5 22.94 -17.84 15.69
CA LYS A 5 21.64 -17.65 15.03
C LYS A 5 21.44 -18.63 13.87
N SER A 6 22.47 -18.87 13.04
CA SER A 6 22.41 -19.87 11.96
C SER A 6 22.32 -21.32 12.46
N VAL A 7 22.94 -21.62 13.61
CA VAL A 7 22.88 -22.95 14.23
C VAL A 7 21.49 -23.20 14.82
N LEU A 8 20.89 -22.21 15.49
CA LEU A 8 19.53 -22.30 16.01
C LEU A 8 18.50 -22.48 14.89
N LEU A 9 18.64 -21.76 13.78
CA LEU A 9 17.76 -21.93 12.62
C LEU A 9 17.91 -23.33 12.01
N LYS A 10 19.13 -23.87 11.92
CA LYS A 10 19.38 -25.26 11.49
C LYS A 10 18.71 -26.29 12.40
N ILE A 11 18.86 -26.13 13.72
CA ILE A 11 18.25 -27.04 14.70
C ILE A 11 16.72 -26.99 14.60
N CYS A 12 16.14 -25.80 14.46
CA CYS A 12 14.70 -25.64 14.35
C CYS A 12 14.17 -26.21 13.03
N CYS A 13 14.79 -25.90 11.89
CA CYS A 13 14.41 -26.47 10.59
C CYS A 13 14.50 -28.00 10.56
N SER A 14 15.43 -28.59 11.34
CA SER A 14 15.57 -30.04 11.46
C SER A 14 14.53 -30.67 12.39
N SER A 15 13.98 -29.88 13.32
CA SER A 15 12.99 -30.32 14.33
C SER A 15 11.54 -29.99 13.92
N LEU A 16 11.33 -29.30 12.79
CA LEU A 16 10.04 -28.87 12.26
C LEU A 16 9.21 -30.00 11.62
N GLN A 17 9.39 -31.26 12.05
CA GLN A 17 8.61 -32.39 11.54
C GLN A 17 7.16 -32.40 12.09
N ASP A 18 6.89 -31.70 13.20
CA ASP A 18 5.56 -31.55 13.78
C ASP A 18 5.23 -30.09 14.13
N LEU A 19 4.72 -29.32 13.15
CA LEU A 19 4.12 -27.99 13.38
C LEU A 19 2.75 -28.05 14.10
N SER A 20 2.31 -29.23 14.55
CA SER A 20 1.04 -29.43 15.23
C SER A 20 0.94 -28.70 16.58
N PHE A 21 2.07 -28.45 17.25
CA PHE A 21 2.12 -27.78 18.55
C PHE A 21 2.25 -26.25 18.44
N LEU A 22 1.37 -25.52 19.14
CA LEU A 22 1.36 -24.05 19.21
C LEU A 22 2.72 -23.46 19.62
N ALA A 23 3.39 -24.07 20.60
CA ALA A 23 4.70 -23.64 21.09
C ALA A 23 5.78 -23.68 20.00
N VAL A 24 5.74 -24.67 19.11
CA VAL A 24 6.71 -24.82 18.02
C VAL A 24 6.55 -23.68 17.01
N LYS A 25 5.31 -23.27 16.71
CA LYS A 25 5.02 -22.13 15.81
C LYS A 25 5.56 -20.80 16.35
N HIS A 26 5.35 -20.54 17.64
CA HIS A 26 5.86 -19.33 18.28
C HIS A 26 7.39 -19.31 18.36
N VAL A 27 8.01 -20.44 18.74
CA VAL A 27 9.46 -20.56 18.82
C VAL A 27 10.09 -20.38 17.44
N PHE A 28 9.50 -20.99 16.41
CA PHE A 28 9.91 -20.80 15.02
C PHE A 28 9.80 -19.32 14.59
N SER A 29 8.63 -18.70 14.79
CA SER A 29 8.39 -17.30 14.41
C SER A 29 9.36 -16.36 15.09
N TRP A 30 9.57 -16.53 16.40
CA TRP A 30 10.53 -15.74 17.16
C TRP A 30 11.94 -15.91 16.60
N MET A 31 12.41 -17.13 16.35
CA MET A 31 13.75 -17.35 15.80
C MET A 31 13.92 -16.77 14.41
N LEU A 32 12.92 -16.91 13.53
CA LEU A 32 12.98 -16.40 12.17
C LEU A 32 13.22 -14.89 12.14
N VAL A 33 12.49 -14.13 12.97
CA VAL A 33 12.62 -12.67 13.07
C VAL A 33 14.00 -12.25 13.60
N GLN A 34 14.70 -13.11 14.35
CA GLN A 34 16.04 -12.83 14.82
C GLN A 34 17.13 -13.00 13.74
N VAL A 35 16.83 -13.65 12.62
CA VAL A 35 17.82 -13.90 11.55
C VAL A 35 17.71 -12.83 10.46
N GLU A 36 18.86 -12.20 10.16
CA GLU A 36 18.98 -11.14 9.14
C GLU A 36 19.89 -11.60 7.98
N ARG A 37 20.11 -10.73 6.99
CA ARG A 37 21.05 -10.99 5.88
C ARG A 37 22.48 -11.20 6.39
N PRO A 38 23.29 -12.07 5.74
CA PRO A 38 22.99 -12.89 4.57
C PRO A 38 22.38 -14.27 4.91
N CYS A 39 22.37 -14.66 6.19
CA CYS A 39 22.05 -16.02 6.61
C CYS A 39 20.64 -16.46 6.20
N LEU A 40 19.63 -15.58 6.23
CA LEU A 40 18.26 -15.98 5.89
C LEU A 40 18.12 -16.47 4.44
N THR A 41 18.88 -15.88 3.51
CA THR A 41 18.84 -16.25 2.08
C THR A 41 19.28 -17.70 1.86
N GLU A 42 20.25 -18.19 2.64
CA GLU A 42 20.75 -19.58 2.57
C GLU A 42 19.74 -20.61 3.10
N TYR A 43 18.81 -20.20 3.98
CA TYR A 43 17.81 -21.09 4.58
C TYR A 43 16.40 -20.85 4.07
N LEU A 44 16.23 -19.99 3.05
CA LEU A 44 14.93 -19.59 2.53
C LEU A 44 14.05 -20.79 2.19
N GLU A 45 14.58 -21.78 1.48
CA GLU A 45 13.86 -23.01 1.08
C GLU A 45 13.34 -23.81 2.28
N LYS A 46 13.96 -23.67 3.46
CA LYS A 46 13.58 -24.40 4.68
C LYS A 46 12.63 -23.59 5.58
N VAL A 47 12.73 -22.26 5.56
CA VAL A 47 11.88 -21.39 6.40
C VAL A 47 10.60 -20.95 5.70
N PHE A 48 10.60 -20.92 4.36
CA PHE A 48 9.47 -20.49 3.57
C PHE A 48 8.27 -21.45 3.67
N PRO A 49 8.41 -22.77 3.49
CA PRO A 49 7.27 -23.69 3.61
C PRO A 49 6.61 -23.68 5.01
N PRO A 50 7.35 -23.70 6.13
CA PRO A 50 6.75 -23.56 7.45
C PRO A 50 6.04 -22.23 7.67
N SER A 51 6.59 -21.12 7.13
CA SER A 51 5.95 -19.80 7.26
C SER A 51 4.62 -19.74 6.51
N LEU A 52 4.55 -20.33 5.31
CA LEU A 52 3.31 -20.49 4.55
C LEU A 52 2.30 -21.40 5.26
N LEU A 53 2.77 -22.52 5.81
CA LEU A 53 1.90 -23.46 6.53
C LEU A 53 1.28 -22.81 7.78
N ILE A 54 2.06 -21.99 8.51
CA ILE A 54 1.57 -21.25 9.67
C ILE A 54 0.57 -20.17 9.22
N SER A 55 0.81 -19.48 8.10
CA SER A 55 -0.13 -18.46 7.61
C SER A 55 -1.46 -19.06 7.14
N ASP A 56 -1.45 -20.26 6.56
CA ASP A 56 -2.66 -20.96 6.07
C ASP A 56 -3.47 -21.65 7.19
N ASP A 57 -3.01 -21.57 8.45
CA ASP A 57 -3.67 -22.18 9.59
C ASP A 57 -5.08 -21.61 9.81
N TYR A 58 -6.02 -22.43 10.28
CA TYR A 58 -7.39 -21.99 10.51
C TYR A 58 -7.51 -20.96 11.66
N ARG A 59 -6.59 -20.97 12.64
CA ARG A 59 -6.62 -20.05 13.78
C ARG A 59 -6.03 -18.68 13.42
N THR A 60 -6.78 -17.61 13.69
CA THR A 60 -6.39 -16.22 13.45
C THR A 60 -5.02 -15.85 14.01
N GLU A 61 -4.70 -16.29 15.24
CA GLU A 61 -3.39 -16.05 15.88
C GLU A 61 -2.23 -16.61 15.06
N ASN A 62 -2.40 -17.83 14.53
CA ASN A 62 -1.39 -18.48 13.70
C ASN A 62 -1.29 -17.77 12.35
N LYS A 63 -2.41 -17.37 11.73
CA LYS A 63 -2.40 -16.57 10.50
C LYS A 63 -1.56 -15.30 10.67
N VAL A 64 -1.80 -14.55 11.74
CA VAL A 64 -1.05 -13.32 12.06
C VAL A 64 0.44 -13.60 12.23
N LEU A 65 0.81 -14.63 13.00
CA LEU A 65 2.20 -15.03 13.18
C LEU A 65 2.86 -15.42 11.86
N GLY A 66 2.17 -16.20 11.03
CA GLY A 66 2.64 -16.62 9.72
C GLY A 66 2.86 -15.43 8.79
N VAL A 67 1.92 -14.48 8.75
CA VAL A 67 2.05 -13.26 7.95
C VAL A 67 3.22 -12.41 8.43
N HIS A 68 3.47 -12.29 9.74
CA HIS A 68 4.66 -11.61 10.26
C HIS A 68 5.96 -12.30 9.82
N CYS A 69 6.01 -13.63 9.86
CA CYS A 69 7.14 -14.40 9.33
C CYS A 69 7.36 -14.11 7.83
N LEU A 70 6.29 -14.15 7.04
CA LEU A 70 6.34 -13.85 5.61
C LEU A 70 6.77 -12.41 5.34
N HIS A 71 6.29 -11.44 6.12
CA HIS A 71 6.67 -10.04 5.98
C HIS A 71 8.17 -9.84 6.21
N HIS A 72 8.72 -10.48 7.24
CA HIS A 72 10.17 -10.48 7.50
C HIS A 72 10.95 -11.08 6.32
N ILE A 73 10.46 -12.18 5.74
CA ILE A 73 11.03 -12.78 4.55
C ILE A 73 10.97 -11.83 3.35
N VAL A 74 9.85 -11.14 3.10
CA VAL A 74 9.68 -10.16 2.02
C VAL A 74 10.70 -9.02 2.13
N LEU A 75 10.85 -8.45 3.33
CA LEU A 75 11.78 -7.36 3.57
C LEU A 75 13.24 -7.78 3.35
N ILE A 76 13.56 -9.05 3.62
CA ILE A 76 14.91 -9.58 3.50
C ILE A 76 15.21 -10.16 2.12
N VAL A 77 14.25 -10.74 1.41
CA VAL A 77 14.47 -11.40 0.11
C VAL A 77 13.92 -10.51 -0.99
N VAL A 78 14.76 -9.56 -1.42
CA VAL A 78 14.42 -8.62 -2.50
C VAL A 78 14.57 -9.29 -3.88
N SER A 79 15.23 -10.45 -3.98
CA SER A 79 15.71 -11.01 -5.25
C SER A 79 14.82 -12.07 -5.89
N GLN A 80 13.87 -12.67 -5.19
CA GLN A 80 13.00 -13.74 -5.73
C GLN A 80 11.58 -13.64 -5.15
N PRO A 81 10.82 -12.56 -5.43
CA PRO A 81 9.43 -12.51 -5.02
C PRO A 81 8.62 -13.50 -5.87
N SER A 82 8.08 -14.53 -5.22
CA SER A 82 7.33 -15.58 -5.91
C SER A 82 5.86 -15.19 -6.06
N GLN A 83 5.27 -15.51 -7.22
CA GLN A 83 3.81 -15.45 -7.40
C GLN A 83 3.07 -16.28 -6.34
N VAL A 84 3.71 -17.34 -5.85
CA VAL A 84 3.20 -18.17 -4.74
C VAL A 84 2.97 -17.33 -3.50
N LEU A 85 3.93 -16.48 -3.12
CA LEU A 85 3.78 -15.62 -1.95
C LEU A 85 2.69 -14.56 -2.15
N TYR A 86 2.60 -14.01 -3.36
CA TYR A 86 1.52 -13.08 -3.70
C TYR A 86 0.15 -13.77 -3.55
N HIS A 87 -0.03 -14.95 -4.13
CA HIS A 87 -1.30 -15.70 -4.04
C HIS A 87 -1.64 -16.10 -2.60
N ALA A 88 -0.66 -16.55 -1.81
CA ALA A 88 -0.85 -16.90 -0.42
C ALA A 88 -1.28 -15.69 0.43
N LEU A 89 -0.62 -14.54 0.27
CA LEU A 89 -1.02 -13.32 0.99
C LEU A 89 -2.36 -12.77 0.50
N PHE A 90 -2.60 -12.82 -0.81
CA PHE A 90 -3.85 -12.33 -1.40
C PHE A 90 -5.06 -13.17 -0.97
N SER A 91 -4.89 -14.48 -0.74
CA SER A 91 -5.99 -15.34 -0.28
C SER A 91 -6.56 -14.87 1.07
N HIS A 92 -5.70 -14.35 1.96
CA HIS A 92 -6.13 -13.81 3.25
C HIS A 92 -7.02 -12.57 3.15
N LEU A 93 -7.07 -11.88 2.00
CA LEU A 93 -7.99 -10.75 1.79
C LEU A 93 -9.45 -11.16 1.59
N HIS A 94 -9.74 -12.47 1.50
CA HIS A 94 -11.12 -12.97 1.37
C HIS A 94 -11.79 -13.24 2.73
N THR A 95 -11.06 -13.11 3.84
CA THR A 95 -11.63 -13.26 5.18
C THR A 95 -12.50 -12.07 5.56
N SER A 96 -13.47 -12.27 6.47
CA SER A 96 -14.26 -11.20 7.07
C SER A 96 -13.78 -10.84 8.49
N GLU A 97 -12.49 -11.04 8.75
CA GLU A 97 -11.82 -10.78 10.03
C GLU A 97 -10.87 -9.57 9.91
N ALA A 98 -10.96 -8.63 10.86
CA ALA A 98 -10.20 -7.38 10.80
C ALA A 98 -8.70 -7.58 11.07
N VAL A 99 -8.35 -8.43 12.04
CA VAL A 99 -6.96 -8.61 12.49
C VAL A 99 -6.05 -9.18 11.39
N PRO A 100 -6.41 -10.24 10.65
CA PRO A 100 -5.58 -10.73 9.55
C PRO A 100 -5.38 -9.67 8.45
N ILE A 101 -6.45 -8.97 8.06
CA ILE A 101 -6.39 -7.95 7.01
C ILE A 101 -5.44 -6.81 7.40
N GLN A 102 -5.48 -6.39 8.67
CA GLN A 102 -4.61 -5.35 9.20
C GLN A 102 -3.12 -5.67 9.05
N VAL A 103 -2.74 -6.94 9.19
CA VAL A 103 -1.34 -7.39 9.11
C VAL A 103 -0.95 -7.76 7.67
N VAL A 104 -1.87 -8.36 6.92
CA VAL A 104 -1.63 -8.82 5.55
C VAL A 104 -1.46 -7.65 4.59
N LEU A 105 -2.27 -6.59 4.70
CA LEU A 105 -2.25 -5.50 3.73
C LEU A 105 -0.89 -4.79 3.63
N PRO A 106 -0.27 -4.34 4.74
CA PRO A 106 1.08 -3.75 4.67
C PRO A 106 2.12 -4.71 4.06
N CYS A 107 2.09 -5.98 4.49
CA CYS A 107 2.99 -7.03 3.97
C CYS A 107 2.82 -7.23 2.46
N LEU A 108 1.57 -7.31 1.99
CA LEU A 108 1.24 -7.47 0.57
C LEU A 108 1.69 -6.26 -0.23
N LEU A 109 1.53 -5.03 0.28
CA LEU A 109 1.99 -3.82 -0.43
C LEU A 109 3.50 -3.75 -0.55
N ASP A 110 4.23 -4.19 0.48
CA ASP A 110 5.69 -4.29 0.44
C ASP A 110 6.14 -5.36 -0.57
N LEU A 111 5.45 -6.51 -0.64
CA LEU A 111 5.70 -7.52 -1.65
C LEU A 111 5.39 -7.02 -3.06
N VAL A 112 4.24 -6.39 -3.26
CA VAL A 112 3.84 -5.87 -4.58
C VAL A 112 4.83 -4.84 -5.09
N SER A 113 5.45 -4.06 -4.20
CA SER A 113 6.48 -3.08 -4.55
C SER A 113 7.74 -3.71 -5.15
N VAL A 114 8.00 -5.00 -4.88
CA VAL A 114 9.16 -5.73 -5.41
C VAL A 114 8.82 -6.72 -6.54
N LEU A 115 7.54 -6.95 -6.85
CA LEU A 115 7.10 -7.83 -7.93
C LEU A 115 7.40 -7.26 -9.32
N GLU A 116 7.47 -8.15 -10.32
CA GLU A 116 7.44 -7.75 -11.72
C GLU A 116 6.10 -7.08 -12.05
N LYS A 117 6.12 -5.92 -12.72
CA LYS A 117 4.93 -5.13 -13.06
C LYS A 117 4.08 -4.70 -11.83
N PRO A 118 4.67 -3.94 -10.88
CA PRO A 118 3.98 -3.50 -9.67
C PRO A 118 2.61 -2.84 -9.93
N PRO A 119 2.42 -1.96 -10.95
CA PRO A 119 1.14 -1.27 -11.15
C PRO A 119 -0.06 -2.20 -11.37
N VAL A 120 0.14 -3.34 -12.02
CA VAL A 120 -0.95 -4.31 -12.30
C VAL A 120 -1.38 -4.99 -11.02
N HIS A 121 -0.42 -5.40 -10.19
CA HIS A 121 -0.69 -6.03 -8.91
C HIS A 121 -1.33 -5.05 -7.91
N PHE A 122 -0.87 -3.78 -7.88
CA PHE A 122 -1.53 -2.75 -7.09
C PHE A 122 -2.98 -2.50 -7.52
N ASP A 123 -3.25 -2.46 -8.84
CA ASP A 123 -4.62 -2.32 -9.36
C ASP A 123 -5.52 -3.48 -8.88
N ASN A 124 -5.04 -4.72 -8.95
CA ASN A 124 -5.78 -5.88 -8.47
C ASN A 124 -6.10 -5.80 -6.98
N VAL A 125 -5.11 -5.45 -6.15
CA VAL A 125 -5.29 -5.29 -4.70
C VAL A 125 -6.27 -4.16 -4.41
N LEU A 126 -6.10 -2.98 -5.01
CA LEU A 126 -6.99 -1.85 -4.79
C LEU A 126 -8.42 -2.18 -5.22
N ARG A 127 -8.61 -2.80 -6.40
CA ARG A 127 -9.95 -3.19 -6.87
C ARG A 127 -10.64 -4.13 -5.89
N HIS A 128 -9.91 -5.12 -5.37
CA HIS A 128 -10.43 -6.04 -4.37
C HIS A 128 -10.86 -5.29 -3.11
N ILE A 129 -9.99 -4.45 -2.57
CA ILE A 129 -10.26 -3.69 -1.35
C ILE A 129 -11.43 -2.72 -1.53
N LEU A 130 -11.50 -1.97 -2.62
CA LEU A 130 -12.63 -1.07 -2.88
C LEU A 130 -13.95 -1.83 -2.97
N THR A 131 -13.97 -3.01 -3.60
CA THR A 131 -15.20 -3.84 -3.67
C THR A 131 -15.66 -4.28 -2.28
N HIS A 132 -14.72 -4.65 -1.40
CA HIS A 132 -15.07 -5.02 -0.03
C HIS A 132 -15.52 -3.80 0.78
N MET A 133 -14.82 -2.68 0.64
CA MET A 133 -15.18 -1.43 1.32
C MET A 133 -16.59 -0.94 0.95
N GLU A 134 -16.98 -1.02 -0.33
CA GLU A 134 -18.30 -0.57 -0.82
C GLU A 134 -19.47 -1.28 -0.10
N MET A 135 -19.29 -2.54 0.32
CA MET A 135 -20.32 -3.36 0.96
C MET A 135 -20.07 -3.62 2.46
N GLU A 136 -19.05 -2.99 3.05
CA GLU A 136 -18.66 -3.31 4.44
C GLU A 136 -19.52 -2.57 5.46
N HIS A 137 -20.07 -3.34 6.41
CA HIS A 137 -20.94 -2.82 7.46
C HIS A 137 -20.33 -2.98 8.86
N LYS A 138 -19.34 -3.86 9.05
CA LYS A 138 -18.68 -4.06 10.34
C LYS A 138 -17.69 -2.93 10.61
N LEU A 139 -17.91 -2.19 11.69
CA LEU A 139 -17.11 -1.00 12.03
C LEU A 139 -15.61 -1.30 12.15
N ASP A 140 -15.24 -2.44 12.75
CA ASP A 140 -13.83 -2.84 12.90
C ASP A 140 -13.13 -3.00 11.55
N LEU A 141 -13.80 -3.64 10.58
CA LEU A 141 -13.28 -3.80 9.22
C LEU A 141 -13.21 -2.48 8.48
N ARG A 142 -14.22 -1.62 8.63
CA ARG A 142 -14.20 -0.27 8.05
C ARG A 142 -12.99 0.52 8.56
N CYS A 143 -12.69 0.46 9.86
CA CYS A 143 -11.51 1.09 10.43
C CYS A 143 -10.21 0.56 9.81
N VAL A 144 -10.08 -0.78 9.71
CA VAL A 144 -8.90 -1.42 9.10
C VAL A 144 -8.75 -1.05 7.63
N TYR A 145 -9.81 -1.12 6.84
CA TYR A 145 -9.77 -0.76 5.42
C TYR A 145 -9.45 0.71 5.22
N ALA A 146 -10.07 1.62 5.99
CA ALA A 146 -9.80 3.05 5.86
C ALA A 146 -8.34 3.39 6.18
N LYS A 147 -7.75 2.81 7.24
CA LYS A 147 -6.33 2.98 7.58
C LYS A 147 -5.42 2.46 6.47
N ASN A 148 -5.72 1.28 5.92
CA ASN A 148 -4.91 0.70 4.85
C ASN A 148 -5.10 1.40 3.50
N LEU A 149 -6.26 1.99 3.23
CA LEU A 149 -6.51 2.71 1.99
C LEU A 149 -5.54 3.88 1.82
N VAL A 150 -5.22 4.59 2.90
CA VAL A 150 -4.19 5.64 2.91
C VAL A 150 -2.85 5.09 2.42
N LEU A 151 -2.41 3.95 2.96
CA LEU A 151 -1.15 3.30 2.56
C LEU A 151 -1.16 2.89 1.09
N ILE A 152 -2.28 2.35 0.59
CA ILE A 152 -2.41 1.95 -0.82
C ILE A 152 -2.30 3.18 -1.74
N ILE A 153 -2.98 4.27 -1.40
CA ILE A 153 -2.94 5.53 -2.16
C ILE A 153 -1.51 6.07 -2.24
N GLU A 154 -0.77 6.07 -1.13
CA GLU A 154 0.63 6.51 -1.10
C GLU A 154 1.54 5.62 -1.95
N ARG A 155 1.37 4.30 -1.91
CA ARG A 155 2.18 3.34 -2.68
C ARG A 155 1.88 3.41 -4.18
N MET A 156 0.62 3.59 -4.57
CA MET A 156 0.22 3.70 -5.98
C MET A 156 0.63 5.02 -6.62
N GLY A 157 0.74 6.08 -5.83
CA GLY A 157 1.05 7.41 -6.34
C GLY A 157 0.07 7.83 -7.44
N ILE A 158 0.58 8.48 -8.49
CA ILE A 158 -0.25 9.09 -9.54
C ILE A 158 -1.20 8.09 -10.22
N VAL A 159 -0.92 6.78 -10.19
CA VAL A 159 -1.76 5.76 -10.84
C VAL A 159 -3.16 5.69 -10.20
N ILE A 160 -3.32 6.16 -8.96
CA ILE A 160 -4.60 6.20 -8.23
C ILE A 160 -5.72 6.93 -8.98
N ILE A 161 -5.35 7.83 -9.89
CA ILE A 161 -6.27 8.61 -10.73
C ILE A 161 -7.26 7.74 -11.54
N HIS A 162 -6.87 6.53 -11.92
CA HIS A 162 -7.73 5.61 -12.67
C HIS A 162 -8.89 5.08 -11.83
N HIS A 163 -8.81 5.25 -10.50
CA HIS A 163 -9.78 4.75 -9.53
C HIS A 163 -10.61 5.84 -8.86
N LEU A 164 -10.41 7.12 -9.22
CA LEU A 164 -11.06 8.26 -8.54
C LEU A 164 -12.59 8.10 -8.42
N LYS A 165 -13.25 7.67 -9.50
CA LYS A 165 -14.71 7.48 -9.50
C LYS A 165 -15.18 6.44 -8.47
N ARG A 166 -14.40 5.38 -8.23
CA ARG A 166 -14.73 4.37 -7.21
C ARG A 166 -14.32 4.84 -5.81
N LEU A 167 -13.15 5.47 -5.70
CA LEU A 167 -12.66 6.05 -4.45
C LEU A 167 -13.65 7.08 -3.89
N GLU A 168 -14.17 7.97 -4.72
CA GLU A 168 -15.18 8.95 -4.34
C GLU A 168 -16.38 8.29 -3.67
N ARG A 169 -16.94 7.23 -4.27
CA ARG A 169 -18.08 6.49 -3.71
C ARG A 169 -17.76 5.90 -2.34
N VAL A 170 -16.59 5.28 -2.20
CA VAL A 170 -16.15 4.71 -0.92
C VAL A 170 -15.95 5.81 0.12
N ILE A 171 -15.32 6.93 -0.26
CA ILE A 171 -15.08 8.07 0.63
C ILE A 171 -16.41 8.64 1.15
N VAL A 172 -17.35 8.91 0.25
CA VAL A 172 -18.69 9.40 0.61
C VAL A 172 -19.40 8.41 1.55
N GLY A 173 -19.45 7.12 1.20
CA GLY A 173 -20.12 6.10 2.01
C GLY A 173 -19.51 5.91 3.41
N TYR A 174 -18.22 6.19 3.59
CA TYR A 174 -17.53 6.16 4.89
C TYR A 174 -17.71 7.44 5.69
N LEU A 175 -17.97 8.57 5.05
CA LEU A 175 -18.28 9.83 5.74
C LEU A 175 -19.73 9.90 6.20
N GLU A 176 -20.66 9.32 5.44
CA GLU A 176 -22.10 9.31 5.76
C GLU A 176 -22.41 8.45 6.99
N VAL A 177 -21.67 7.36 7.20
CA VAL A 177 -21.90 6.46 8.34
C VAL A 177 -21.07 6.90 9.54
N SER A 178 -21.72 7.07 10.69
CA SER A 178 -21.04 7.45 11.92
C SER A 178 -20.40 6.23 12.59
N ASP A 179 -19.08 6.08 12.49
CA ASP A 179 -18.34 5.16 13.37
C ASP A 179 -18.34 5.75 14.79
N ALA A 180 -19.00 5.09 15.74
CA ALA A 180 -18.92 5.40 17.16
C ALA A 180 -17.95 4.40 17.83
N PRO A 181 -17.21 4.77 18.91
CA PRO A 181 -17.14 6.08 19.56
C PRO A 181 -15.97 6.98 19.11
N GLU A 182 -14.89 6.44 18.51
CA GLU A 182 -13.65 7.19 18.25
C GLU A 182 -13.56 7.83 16.85
N LYS A 183 -14.50 7.52 15.95
CA LYS A 183 -14.54 8.04 14.56
C LYS A 183 -13.26 7.77 13.75
N GLU A 184 -12.51 6.73 14.10
CA GLU A 184 -11.20 6.45 13.49
C GLU A 184 -11.30 6.20 11.97
N ALA A 185 -12.34 5.52 11.49
CA ALA A 185 -12.50 5.27 10.06
C ALA A 185 -12.79 6.56 9.29
N ARG A 186 -13.67 7.44 9.79
CA ARG A 186 -13.89 8.78 9.23
C ARG A 186 -12.65 9.66 9.22
N LEU A 187 -11.80 9.63 10.25
CA LEU A 187 -10.54 10.36 10.22
C LEU A 187 -9.60 9.78 9.15
N SER A 188 -9.49 8.45 9.08
CA SER A 188 -8.65 7.76 8.09
C SER A 188 -9.13 7.99 6.66
N ILE A 189 -10.45 8.05 6.41
CA ILE A 189 -11.00 8.30 5.08
C ILE A 189 -10.80 9.76 4.63
N LEU A 190 -10.83 10.71 5.57
CA LEU A 190 -10.47 12.10 5.28
C LEU A 190 -8.97 12.23 4.94
N ASP A 191 -8.10 11.50 5.63
CA ASP A 191 -6.69 11.43 5.25
C ASP A 191 -6.52 10.79 3.86
N ALA A 192 -7.24 9.71 3.56
CA ALA A 192 -7.25 9.09 2.22
C ALA A 192 -7.68 10.09 1.13
N LEU A 193 -8.73 10.89 1.38
CA LEU A 193 -9.17 11.95 0.48
C LEU A 193 -8.07 13.01 0.30
N GLN A 194 -7.49 13.50 1.40
CA GLN A 194 -6.41 14.48 1.37
C GLN A 194 -5.20 13.99 0.56
N LYS A 195 -4.76 12.75 0.80
CA LYS A 195 -3.64 12.12 0.09
C LYS A 195 -3.94 11.94 -1.39
N THR A 196 -5.16 11.51 -1.73
CA THR A 196 -5.61 11.38 -3.12
C THR A 196 -5.51 12.71 -3.84
N LEU A 197 -5.99 13.80 -3.23
CA LEU A 197 -5.89 15.16 -3.80
C LEU A 197 -4.42 15.60 -3.97
N GLN A 198 -3.58 15.36 -2.96
CA GLN A 198 -2.14 15.67 -3.00
C GLN A 198 -1.34 14.85 -4.02
N ILE A 199 -1.86 13.71 -4.47
CA ILE A 199 -1.21 12.84 -5.43
C ILE A 199 -1.75 13.05 -6.85
N ALA A 200 -3.04 13.36 -6.99
CA ALA A 200 -3.72 13.49 -8.28
C ALA A 200 -3.60 14.87 -8.92
N TRP A 201 -3.34 15.94 -8.15
CA TRP A 201 -3.21 17.31 -8.68
C TRP A 201 -2.10 17.53 -9.75
N PRO A 202 -0.99 16.76 -9.85
CA PRO A 202 -0.03 16.92 -10.94
C PRO A 202 -0.64 16.69 -12.33
N ARG A 203 -1.80 16.02 -12.44
CA ARG A 203 -2.54 15.96 -13.70
C ARG A 203 -3.17 17.30 -14.10
N VAL A 204 -3.60 18.11 -13.14
CA VAL A 204 -4.09 19.48 -13.41
C VAL A 204 -2.93 20.34 -13.93
N LEU A 205 -1.72 20.14 -13.38
CA LEU A 205 -0.51 20.77 -13.91
C LEU A 205 -0.15 20.26 -15.31
N ARG A 206 -0.23 18.95 -15.55
CA ARG A 206 0.03 18.39 -16.88
C ARG A 206 -0.98 18.90 -17.92
N PHE A 207 -2.25 19.02 -17.55
CA PHE A 207 -3.28 19.65 -18.36
C PHE A 207 -2.92 21.11 -18.70
N LEU A 208 -2.44 21.90 -17.74
CA LEU A 208 -1.92 23.25 -17.99
C LEU A 208 -0.73 23.26 -18.95
N VAL A 209 0.22 22.33 -18.79
CA VAL A 209 1.37 22.20 -19.70
C VAL A 209 0.91 21.81 -21.11
N ASP A 210 -0.01 20.86 -21.22
CA ASP A 210 -0.55 20.40 -22.50
C ASP A 210 -1.26 21.57 -23.22
N ILE A 211 -2.14 22.32 -22.54
CA ILE A 211 -2.76 23.56 -23.05
C ILE A 211 -1.70 24.59 -23.47
N SER A 212 -0.64 24.76 -22.66
CA SER A 212 0.45 25.69 -22.95
C SER A 212 1.23 25.32 -24.22
N SER A 213 1.22 24.04 -24.59
CA SER A 213 1.92 23.51 -25.78
C SER A 213 1.03 23.37 -27.01
N GLU A 214 -0.29 23.32 -26.85
CA GLU A 214 -1.25 23.27 -27.96
C GLU A 214 -1.33 24.59 -28.73
N SER A 215 -1.53 24.46 -30.04
CA SER A 215 -1.83 25.57 -30.97
C SER A 215 -3.30 25.97 -30.87
N LEU A 216 -3.69 26.47 -29.70
CA LEU A 216 -5.02 27.03 -29.44
C LEU A 216 -5.04 28.55 -29.69
N PRO A 217 -6.19 29.15 -30.03
CA PRO A 217 -6.35 30.60 -30.07
C PRO A 217 -5.95 31.23 -28.72
N THR A 218 -5.17 32.31 -28.77
CA THR A 218 -4.53 32.93 -27.59
C THR A 218 -5.51 33.26 -26.47
N GLN A 219 -6.70 33.75 -26.82
CA GLN A 219 -7.74 34.13 -25.87
C GLN A 219 -8.36 32.92 -25.13
N LEU A 220 -8.61 31.81 -25.83
CA LEU A 220 -9.12 30.59 -25.22
C LEU A 220 -8.06 29.95 -24.30
N LYS A 221 -6.80 30.02 -24.73
CA LYS A 221 -5.65 29.54 -23.96
C LYS A 221 -5.49 30.30 -22.64
N GLU A 222 -5.54 31.64 -22.68
CA GLU A 222 -5.51 32.47 -21.46
C GLU A 222 -6.68 32.17 -20.52
N GLN A 223 -7.89 32.00 -21.04
CA GLN A 223 -9.06 31.64 -20.24
C GLN A 223 -8.91 30.28 -19.55
N LEU A 224 -8.47 29.26 -20.29
CA LEU A 224 -8.22 27.92 -19.74
C LEU A 224 -7.12 27.95 -18.67
N MET A 225 -6.02 28.65 -18.93
CA MET A 225 -4.92 28.81 -17.97
C MET A 225 -5.37 29.54 -16.70
N THR A 226 -6.19 30.58 -16.85
CA THR A 226 -6.74 31.35 -15.70
C THR A 226 -7.64 30.47 -14.84
N GLN A 227 -8.58 29.74 -15.46
CA GLN A 227 -9.50 28.87 -14.73
C GLN A 227 -8.78 27.72 -14.03
N ALA A 228 -7.84 27.06 -14.71
CA ALA A 228 -7.08 25.98 -14.09
C ALA A 228 -6.12 26.49 -12.99
N SER A 229 -5.58 27.72 -13.11
CA SER A 229 -4.82 28.36 -12.02
C SER A 229 -5.70 28.63 -10.79
N HIS A 230 -6.94 29.06 -11.00
CA HIS A 230 -7.91 29.25 -9.91
C HIS A 230 -8.24 27.93 -9.18
N CYS A 231 -8.45 26.85 -9.93
CA CYS A 231 -8.63 25.51 -9.36
C CYS A 231 -7.42 25.06 -8.51
N LEU A 232 -6.20 25.39 -8.95
CA LEU A 232 -4.99 25.06 -8.21
C LEU A 232 -4.83 25.87 -6.93
N LEU A 233 -5.20 27.15 -6.93
CA LEU A 233 -5.20 27.99 -5.73
C LEU A 233 -6.19 27.46 -4.69
N LEU A 234 -7.41 27.10 -5.13
CA LEU A 234 -8.40 26.48 -4.24
C LEU A 234 -7.88 25.16 -3.64
N LEU A 235 -7.22 24.32 -4.45
CA LEU A 235 -6.58 23.09 -3.96
C LEU A 235 -5.43 23.37 -2.98
N ASP A 236 -4.58 24.37 -3.24
CA ASP A 236 -3.47 24.75 -2.37
C ASP A 236 -3.96 25.24 -1.00
N HIS A 237 -5.00 26.09 -0.99
CA HIS A 237 -5.66 26.54 0.24
C HIS A 237 -6.25 25.37 1.03
N CYS A 238 -6.95 24.44 0.37
CA CYS A 238 -7.48 23.22 1.01
C CYS A 238 -6.35 22.34 1.60
N SER A 239 -5.14 22.40 1.03
CA SER A 239 -3.98 21.64 1.47
C SER A 239 -3.13 22.33 2.54
N LYS A 240 -3.50 23.55 2.98
CA LYS A 240 -2.73 24.41 3.88
C LYS A 240 -1.31 24.74 3.36
N GLY A 241 -1.17 25.02 2.06
CA GLY A 241 0.11 25.43 1.48
C GLY A 241 1.12 24.29 1.28
N LYS A 242 0.74 23.03 1.53
CA LYS A 242 1.61 21.87 1.28
C LYS A 242 1.89 21.66 -0.22
N LEU A 243 1.07 22.22 -1.11
CA LEU A 243 1.29 22.16 -2.55
C LEU A 243 2.31 23.20 -3.03
N GLN A 244 2.44 24.37 -2.39
CA GLN A 244 3.42 25.41 -2.76
C GLN A 244 4.86 24.88 -2.85
N VAL A 245 5.30 24.10 -1.85
CA VAL A 245 6.65 23.51 -1.80
C VAL A 245 6.92 22.59 -3.00
N ARG A 246 5.89 21.87 -3.49
CA ARG A 246 5.99 20.99 -4.66
C ARG A 246 5.76 21.73 -5.98
N MET A 247 5.03 22.84 -5.97
CA MET A 247 4.86 23.75 -7.12
C MET A 247 6.17 24.41 -7.52
N THR A 248 6.97 24.91 -6.56
CA THR A 248 8.23 25.60 -6.86
C THR A 248 9.22 24.70 -7.60
N ILE A 249 9.31 23.43 -7.20
CA ILE A 249 10.18 22.43 -7.84
C ILE A 249 9.76 22.17 -9.29
N ILE A 250 8.45 22.15 -9.58
CA ILE A 250 7.93 21.87 -10.92
C ILE A 250 7.97 23.12 -11.81
N ILE A 251 7.71 24.32 -11.27
CA ILE A 251 7.90 25.60 -11.99
C ILE A 251 9.36 25.72 -12.43
N LEU A 252 10.32 25.45 -11.55
CA LEU A 252 11.75 25.40 -11.89
C LEU A 252 12.06 24.36 -12.97
N TYR A 253 11.37 23.21 -12.97
CA TYR A 253 11.53 22.16 -13.99
C TYR A 253 10.93 22.56 -15.34
N ILE A 254 9.79 23.26 -15.36
CA ILE A 254 9.14 23.78 -16.56
C ILE A 254 9.95 24.94 -17.15
N GLU A 255 10.47 25.84 -16.32
CA GLU A 255 11.40 26.89 -16.74
C GLU A 255 12.69 26.29 -17.33
N SER A 256 13.23 25.23 -16.70
CA SER A 256 14.41 24.51 -17.21
C SER A 256 14.16 23.74 -18.52
N CYS A 257 12.94 23.22 -18.73
CA CYS A 257 12.54 22.59 -20.00
C CYS A 257 12.22 23.61 -21.09
N GLY A 258 11.66 24.76 -20.73
CA GLY A 258 11.37 25.87 -21.65
C GLY A 258 12.63 26.56 -22.18
N TYR A 259 13.70 26.61 -21.38
CA TYR A 259 14.97 27.21 -21.79
C TYR A 259 15.80 26.34 -22.78
N ARG A 260 15.46 25.05 -22.91
CA ARG A 260 16.17 24.12 -23.81
C ARG A 260 15.57 24.03 -25.23
N ARG A 261 14.58 24.88 -25.54
CA ARG A 261 14.03 25.08 -26.90
C ARG A 261 14.26 26.53 -27.38
N LYS A 262 15.51 26.97 -27.38
CA LYS A 262 15.99 28.07 -28.22
C LYS A 262 17.29 27.63 -28.88
#